data_AF-A0A017SM69-F1
#
_entry.id   AF-A0A017SM69-F1
#
_cell.length_a   1.000
_cell.length_b   1.000
_cell.length_c   1.000
_cell.angle_alpha   90.00
_cell.angle_beta   90.00
_cell.angle_gamma   90.00
#
_symmetry.space_group_name_H-M   'P 1'
#
loop_
_entity.id
_entity.type
_entity.pdbx_description
1 polymer ?
#
loop_
_entity_poly.entity_id
_entity_poly.type
_entity_poly.pdbx_seq_one_letter_code
_entity_poly.pdbx_strand_id
1 'polypeptide(L)'
;MDQVCWTKEEDADAIVLNMWGITPETIGRLLTNKWAMVRGIQEGIVAGMVAATLQYEKTTNAVQGRLARIRKTHPEIWSNKGSWNRNTVPAFLENLQLDRDLVCNLLTLSLFFFFFFFFFFSLFFLQWFCALTFI
;
A
#
# COMPACT_ATOMS: atom_id res chain seq x y z
N MET A 1 23.44 -11.31 -6.15
CA MET A 1 22.39 -10.66 -5.34
C MET A 1 21.27 -10.34 -6.30
N ASP A 2 20.24 -11.19 -6.32
CA ASP A 2 19.14 -11.03 -7.26
C ASP A 2 18.38 -9.75 -6.90
N GLN A 3 18.44 -8.80 -7.82
CA GLN A 3 17.77 -7.52 -7.68
C GLN A 3 16.27 -7.80 -7.71
N VAL A 4 15.61 -7.62 -6.56
CA VAL A 4 14.14 -7.64 -6.45
C VAL A 4 13.60 -6.71 -7.54
N CYS A 5 12.97 -7.28 -8.57
CA CYS A 5 12.41 -6.49 -9.66
C CYS A 5 11.23 -5.68 -9.10
N TRP A 6 11.22 -4.38 -9.37
CA TRP A 6 10.13 -3.48 -9.00
C TRP A 6 9.50 -2.95 -10.28
N THR A 7 8.20 -3.15 -10.39
CA THR A 7 7.35 -2.59 -11.43
C THR A 7 6.86 -1.20 -11.04
N LYS A 8 6.40 -0.42 -12.03
CA LYS A 8 5.87 0.92 -11.79
C LYS A 8 4.58 0.85 -10.96
N GLU A 9 3.80 -0.20 -11.14
CA GLU A 9 2.58 -0.50 -10.41
C GLU A 9 2.88 -0.73 -8.93
N GLU A 10 3.92 -1.51 -8.62
CA GLU A 10 4.35 -1.74 -7.23
C GLU A 10 4.87 -0.46 -6.57
N ASP A 11 5.55 0.41 -7.33
CA ASP A 11 5.96 1.72 -6.82
C ASP A 11 4.73 2.57 -6.46
N ALA A 12 3.72 2.60 -7.34
CA ALA A 12 2.47 3.31 -7.09
C ALA A 12 1.73 2.77 -5.87
N ASP A 13 1.53 1.45 -5.79
CA ASP A 13 0.91 0.78 -4.66
C ASP A 13 1.67 1.11 -3.36
N ALA A 14 2.99 1.01 -3.36
CA ALA A 14 3.81 1.26 -2.17
C ALA A 14 3.74 2.73 -1.71
N ILE A 15 3.75 3.69 -2.65
CA ILE A 15 3.59 5.12 -2.32
C ILE A 15 2.22 5.35 -1.72
N VAL A 16 1.14 4.91 -2.38
CA VAL A 16 -0.23 5.14 -1.95
C VAL A 16 -0.53 4.48 -0.59
N LEU A 17 -0.10 3.23 -0.40
CA LEU A 17 -0.27 2.55 0.89
C LEU A 17 0.54 3.24 2.00
N ASN A 18 1.77 3.70 1.69
CA ASN A 18 2.57 4.42 2.69
C ASN A 18 1.99 5.81 3.00
N MET A 19 1.35 6.47 2.04
CA MET A 19 0.57 7.70 2.26
C MET A 19 -0.59 7.51 3.24
N TRP A 20 -1.20 6.33 3.23
CA TRP A 20 -2.28 5.98 4.17
C TRP A 20 -1.75 5.53 5.54
N GLY A 21 -0.44 5.57 5.76
CA GLY A 21 0.19 5.18 7.02
C GLY A 21 0.35 3.67 7.19
N ILE A 22 0.16 2.88 6.12
CA ILE A 22 0.42 1.44 6.17
C ILE A 22 1.92 1.21 6.34
N THR A 23 2.28 0.30 7.26
CA THR A 23 3.66 0.01 7.59
C THR A 23 4.39 -0.66 6.41
N PRO A 24 5.69 -0.39 6.20
CA PRO A 24 6.44 -1.01 5.11
C PRO A 24 6.42 -2.54 5.13
N GLU A 25 6.33 -3.16 6.30
CA GLU A 25 6.14 -4.59 6.48
C GLU A 25 4.82 -5.07 5.86
N THR A 26 3.71 -4.41 6.21
CA THR A 26 2.39 -4.76 5.69
C THR A 26 2.30 -4.53 4.18
N ILE A 27 2.91 -3.44 3.68
CA ILE A 27 3.02 -3.18 2.23
C ILE A 27 3.77 -4.33 1.55
N GLY A 28 4.90 -4.76 2.10
CA GLY A 28 5.69 -5.87 1.57
C GLY A 28 4.87 -7.14 1.43
N ARG A 29 4.12 -7.49 2.48
CA ARG A 29 3.21 -8.65 2.45
C ARG A 29 2.10 -8.50 1.40
N LEU A 30 1.45 -7.34 1.33
CA LEU A 30 0.38 -7.10 0.34
C LEU A 30 0.88 -7.23 -1.10
N LEU A 31 2.04 -6.66 -1.41
CA LEU A 31 2.66 -6.76 -2.74
C LEU A 31 3.06 -8.20 -3.06
N THR A 32 3.61 -8.92 -2.07
CA THR A 32 3.99 -10.34 -2.21
C THR A 32 2.76 -11.20 -2.51
N ASN A 33 1.66 -11.01 -1.79
CA ASN A 33 0.41 -11.76 -1.98
C ASN A 33 -0.25 -11.43 -3.33
N LYS A 34 -0.23 -10.15 -3.73
CA LYS A 34 -0.73 -9.72 -5.05
C LYS A 34 0.00 -10.46 -6.18
N TRP A 35 1.32 -10.58 -6.08
CA TRP A 35 2.11 -11.34 -7.06
C TRP A 35 1.88 -12.84 -7.00
N ALA A 36 1.72 -13.40 -5.81
CA ALA A 36 1.35 -14.81 -5.64
C ALA A 36 0.05 -15.12 -6.38
N MET A 37 -0.97 -14.28 -6.20
CA MET A 37 -2.26 -14.39 -6.87
C MET A 37 -2.15 -14.28 -8.39
N VAL A 38 -1.44 -13.27 -8.91
CA VAL A 38 -1.26 -13.08 -10.36
C VAL A 38 -0.53 -14.25 -11.01
N ARG A 39 0.43 -14.86 -10.30
CA ARG A 39 1.20 -16.01 -10.80
C ARG A 39 0.50 -17.35 -10.58
N GLY A 40 -0.69 -17.36 -9.98
CA GLY A 40 -1.39 -18.59 -9.61
C GLY A 40 -0.62 -19.43 -8.59
N ILE A 41 0.27 -18.81 -7.81
CA ILE A 41 0.99 -19.48 -6.73
C ILE A 41 0.01 -19.63 -5.57
N GLN A 42 -0.37 -20.87 -5.32
CA GLN A 42 -1.33 -21.20 -4.26
C GLN A 42 -0.58 -21.28 -2.93
N GLU A 43 -0.88 -20.36 -2.01
CA GLU A 43 -0.38 -20.43 -0.64
C GLU A 43 -1.04 -21.62 0.08
N GLY A 44 -0.25 -22.53 0.67
CA GLY A 44 -0.77 -23.66 1.46
C GLY A 44 -0.06 -24.99 1.23
N ILE A 45 -0.73 -26.10 1.59
CA ILE A 45 -0.27 -27.46 1.34
C ILE A 45 -1.13 -28.04 0.22
N VAL A 46 -0.54 -28.32 -0.94
CA VAL A 46 -1.23 -29.00 -2.05
C VAL A 46 -0.77 -30.45 -2.06
N ALA A 47 -1.71 -31.39 -1.89
CA ALA A 47 -1.43 -32.83 -1.88
C ALA A 47 -0.31 -33.29 -0.90
N GLY A 48 -0.22 -32.66 0.28
CA GLY A 48 0.79 -33.01 1.30
C GLY A 48 2.17 -32.40 1.08
N MET A 49 2.38 -31.62 0.01
CA MET A 49 3.60 -30.82 -0.19
C MET A 49 3.36 -29.37 0.22
N VAL A 50 4.27 -28.82 1.02
CA VAL A 50 4.31 -27.39 1.34
C VAL A 50 4.52 -26.63 0.03
N ALA A 51 3.54 -25.82 -0.38
CA ALA A 51 3.69 -24.97 -1.55
C ALA A 51 4.92 -24.09 -1.36
N ALA A 52 5.72 -23.96 -2.43
CA ALA A 52 7.01 -23.28 -2.39
C ALA A 52 6.89 -21.94 -1.64
N THR A 53 7.73 -21.73 -0.63
CA THR A 53 7.94 -20.42 -0.02
C THR A 53 8.17 -19.43 -1.16
N LEU A 54 7.35 -18.36 -1.21
CA LEU A 54 7.48 -17.30 -2.20
C LEU A 54 8.92 -16.80 -2.18
N GLN A 55 9.73 -17.22 -3.15
CA GLN A 55 11.17 -16.90 -3.24
C GLN A 55 11.42 -15.39 -3.38
N TYR A 56 10.35 -14.58 -3.52
CA TYR A 56 10.39 -13.15 -3.80
C TYR A 56 9.57 -12.33 -2.81
N GLU A 57 9.58 -12.70 -1.53
CA GLU A 57 8.96 -11.88 -0.49
C GLU A 57 9.60 -10.48 -0.44
N LYS A 58 8.76 -9.44 -0.57
CA LYS A 58 9.19 -8.05 -0.42
C LYS A 58 9.39 -7.77 1.06
N THR A 59 10.63 -7.84 1.51
CA THR A 59 10.97 -7.55 2.92
C THR A 59 10.71 -6.09 3.29
N THR A 60 10.50 -5.82 4.59
CA THR A 60 10.36 -4.46 5.15
C THR A 60 11.48 -3.51 4.68
N ASN A 61 12.72 -4.00 4.67
CA ASN A 61 13.89 -3.23 4.25
C ASN A 61 13.86 -2.93 2.74
N ALA A 62 13.38 -3.86 1.91
CA ALA A 62 13.24 -3.64 0.48
C ALA A 62 12.21 -2.54 0.19
N VAL A 63 11.07 -2.55 0.89
CA VAL A 63 10.03 -1.52 0.76
C VAL A 63 10.55 -0.16 1.24
N GLN A 64 11.15 -0.09 2.43
CA GLN A 64 11.73 1.16 2.95
C GLN A 64 12.81 1.72 2.03
N GLY A 65 13.73 0.87 1.58
CA GLY A 65 14.79 1.24 0.65
C GLY A 65 14.24 1.73 -0.68
N ARG A 66 13.16 1.11 -1.19
CA ARG A 66 12.51 1.55 -2.43
C ARG A 66 11.85 2.91 -2.26
N LEU A 67 11.03 3.10 -1.22
CA LEU A 67 10.38 4.39 -0.92
C LEU A 67 11.40 5.51 -0.73
N ALA A 68 12.52 5.24 -0.04
CA ALA A 68 13.59 6.22 0.15
C ALA A 68 14.26 6.60 -1.18
N ARG A 69 14.50 5.64 -2.08
CA ARG A 69 15.03 5.91 -3.42
C ARG A 69 14.07 6.75 -4.24
N ILE A 70 12.77 6.41 -4.23
CA ILE A 70 11.74 7.19 -4.92
C ILE A 70 11.74 8.64 -4.44
N ARG A 71 11.77 8.88 -3.12
CA ARG A 71 11.85 10.25 -2.55
C ARG A 71 13.12 10.99 -2.96
N LYS A 72 14.23 10.29 -3.13
CA LYS A 72 15.50 10.88 -3.56
C LYS A 72 15.48 11.26 -5.04
N THR A 73 14.87 10.42 -5.89
CA THR A 73 14.77 10.64 -7.33
C THR A 73 13.69 11.66 -7.68
N HIS A 74 12.62 11.70 -6.90
CA HIS A 74 11.46 12.58 -7.05
C HIS A 74 11.24 13.38 -5.77
N PRO A 75 12.06 14.40 -5.48
CA PRO A 75 11.88 15.23 -4.29
C PRO A 75 10.55 16.00 -4.30
N GLU A 76 9.97 16.28 -5.48
CA GLU A 76 8.72 17.02 -5.66
C GLU A 76 7.48 16.32 -5.06
N ILE A 77 7.54 14.99 -4.90
CA ILE A 77 6.46 14.20 -4.28
C ILE A 77 6.60 14.06 -2.77
N TRP A 78 7.67 14.57 -2.18
CA TRP A 78 7.93 14.54 -0.74
C TRP A 78 7.84 15.95 -0.17
N SER A 79 6.99 16.14 0.85
CA SER A 79 6.84 17.45 1.50
C SER A 79 7.96 17.71 2.50
N ASN A 80 8.25 19.00 2.70
CA ASN A 80 9.19 19.47 3.73
C ASN A 80 8.77 19.09 5.16
N LYS A 81 7.53 18.64 5.36
CA LYS A 81 6.99 18.17 6.65
C LYS A 81 7.28 16.68 6.91
N GLY A 82 8.07 16.02 6.07
CA GLY A 82 8.41 14.61 6.24
C GLY A 82 7.26 13.66 5.89
N SER A 83 6.40 14.06 4.95
CA SER A 83 5.28 13.25 4.47
C SER A 83 5.09 13.38 2.97
N TRP A 84 4.47 12.40 2.35
CA TRP A 84 4.10 12.45 0.93
C TRP A 84 3.18 13.64 0.62
N ASN A 85 3.48 14.35 -0.47
CA ASN A 85 2.71 15.50 -0.89
C ASN A 85 1.47 15.06 -1.68
N ARG A 86 0.29 15.22 -1.06
CA ARG A 86 -1.01 14.81 -1.63
C ARG A 86 -1.37 15.48 -2.95
N ASN A 87 -0.76 16.62 -3.27
CA ASN A 87 -1.06 17.36 -4.49
C ASN A 87 -0.18 16.93 -5.67
N THR A 88 1.06 16.51 -5.41
CA THR A 88 2.04 16.17 -6.46
C THR A 88 2.12 14.67 -6.71
N VAL A 89 1.78 13.83 -5.72
CA VAL A 89 1.74 12.38 -5.90
C VAL A 89 0.74 11.96 -7.01
N PRO A 90 -0.51 12.46 -7.09
CA PRO A 90 -1.42 12.07 -8.16
C PRO A 90 -0.86 12.35 -9.56
N ALA A 91 -0.30 13.54 -9.78
CA ALA A 91 0.33 13.90 -11.04
C ALA A 91 1.54 13.00 -11.38
N PHE A 92 2.33 12.62 -10.37
CA PHE A 92 3.40 11.64 -10.53
C PHE A 92 2.87 10.26 -10.93
N LEU A 93 1.79 9.79 -10.29
CA LEU A 93 1.15 8.51 -10.62
C LEU A 93 0.56 8.49 -12.03
N GLU A 94 -0.05 9.58 -12.48
CA GLU A 94 -0.53 9.74 -13.86
C GLU A 94 0.64 9.68 -14.87
N ASN A 95 1.78 10.28 -14.54
CA ASN A 95 2.97 10.28 -15.39
C ASN A 95 3.69 8.92 -15.46
N LEU A 96 3.41 7.98 -14.55
CA LEU A 96 3.99 6.64 -14.60
C LEU A 96 3.48 5.82 -15.80
N GLN A 97 2.50 6.32 -16.57
CA GLN A 97 1.81 5.61 -17.66
C GLN A 97 1.18 4.31 -17.17
N LEU A 98 0.69 4.32 -15.93
CA LEU A 98 -0.09 3.23 -15.38
C LEU A 98 -1.44 3.19 -16.09
N ASP A 99 -2.03 2.00 -16.18
CA ASP A 99 -3.40 1.86 -16.67
C ASP A 99 -4.32 2.81 -15.87
N ARG A 100 -5.06 3.65 -16.60
CA ARG A 100 -5.92 4.68 -16.01
C ARG A 100 -6.95 4.05 -15.08
N ASP A 101 -7.41 2.84 -15.41
CA ASP A 101 -8.33 2.07 -14.59
C ASP A 101 -7.68 1.60 -13.29
N LEU A 102 -6.38 1.30 -13.30
CA LEU A 102 -5.62 0.94 -12.11
C LEU A 102 -5.45 2.15 -11.17
N VAL A 103 -5.14 3.33 -11.73
CA VAL A 103 -5.03 4.59 -10.96
C VAL A 103 -6.39 4.98 -10.37
N CYS A 104 -7.46 4.92 -11.17
CA CYS A 104 -8.81 5.18 -10.71
C CYS A 104 -9.26 4.18 -9.64
N ASN A 105 -8.94 2.89 -9.77
CA ASN A 105 -9.25 1.90 -8.75
C ASN A 105 -8.47 2.12 -7.46
N LEU A 106 -7.18 2.46 -7.53
CA LEU A 106 -6.35 2.82 -6.37
C LEU A 106 -6.88 4.06 -5.65
N LEU A 107 -7.26 5.10 -6.40
CA LEU A 107 -7.85 6.32 -5.85
C LEU A 107 -9.28 6.08 -5.31
N THR A 108 -10.06 5.21 -5.93
CA THR A 108 -11.42 4.88 -5.45
C THR A 108 -11.37 4.02 -4.19
N LEU A 109 -10.46 3.04 -4.12
CA LEU A 109 -10.13 2.33 -2.87
C LEU A 109 -9.66 3.29 -1.78
N SER A 110 -8.92 4.35 -2.15
CA SER A 110 -8.50 5.40 -1.20
C SER A 110 -9.68 6.13 -0.56
N LEU A 111 -10.70 6.46 -1.35
CA LEU A 111 -11.91 7.13 -0.89
C LEU A 111 -12.76 6.18 -0.06
N PHE A 112 -12.90 4.92 -0.49
CA PHE A 112 -13.65 3.91 0.24
C PHE A 112 -13.02 3.61 1.61
N PHE A 113 -11.70 3.46 1.69
CA PHE A 113 -11.00 3.19 2.95
C PHE A 113 -11.10 4.40 3.89
N PHE A 114 -11.01 5.62 3.37
CA PHE A 114 -11.22 6.84 4.15
C PHE A 114 -12.66 6.92 4.70
N PHE A 115 -13.67 6.66 3.87
CA PHE A 115 -15.07 6.64 4.29
C PHE A 115 -15.35 5.53 5.31
N PHE A 116 -14.83 4.32 5.09
CA PHE A 116 -15.01 3.21 6.00
C PHE A 116 -14.35 3.49 7.35
N PHE A 117 -13.10 3.96 7.35
CA PHE A 117 -12.41 4.30 8.59
C PHE A 117 -13.09 5.45 9.32
N PHE A 118 -13.53 6.50 8.61
CA PHE A 118 -14.24 7.63 9.21
C PHE A 118 -15.62 7.23 9.75
N PHE A 119 -16.36 6.38 9.03
CA PHE A 119 -17.69 5.90 9.44
C PHE A 119 -17.58 5.04 10.70
N PHE A 120 -16.67 4.07 10.73
CA PHE A 120 -16.44 3.22 11.90
C PHE A 120 -15.87 4.00 13.08
N PHE A 121 -14.95 4.94 12.84
CA PHE A 121 -14.43 5.81 13.89
C PHE A 121 -15.53 6.72 14.46
N SER A 122 -16.40 7.29 13.62
CA SER A 122 -17.52 8.11 14.07
C SER A 122 -18.57 7.31 14.85
N LEU A 123 -18.86 6.07 14.43
CA LEU A 123 -19.80 5.20 15.14
C LEU A 123 -19.25 4.79 16.49
N PHE A 124 -17.95 4.47 16.55
CA PHE A 124 -17.29 4.14 17.80
C PHE A 124 -17.24 5.34 18.75
N PHE A 125 -16.96 6.54 18.22
CA PHE A 125 -16.96 7.77 19.02
C PHE A 125 -18.36 8.15 19.51
N LEU A 126 -19.38 8.01 18.68
CA LEU A 126 -20.78 8.25 19.04
C LEU A 126 -21.25 7.27 20.12
N GLN A 127 -20.91 5.99 19.97
CA GLN A 127 -21.25 4.95 20.94
C GLN A 127 -20.54 5.17 22.29
N TRP A 128 -19.30 5.62 22.26
CA TRP A 128 -18.54 5.99 23.46
C TRP A 128 -19.11 7.26 24.15
N PHE A 129 -19.50 8.27 23.37
CA PHE A 129 -20.11 9.50 23.89
C PHE A 129 -21.48 9.21 24.52
N CYS A 130 -22.32 8.39 23.87
CA CYS A 130 -23.60 7.96 24.43
C CYS A 130 -23.43 7.17 25.74
N ALA A 131 -22.37 6.34 25.86
CA ALA A 131 -22.08 5.60 27.08
C ALA A 131 -21.60 6.52 28.23
N LEU A 132 -20.90 7.61 27.93
CA LEU A 132 -20.42 8.56 28.95
C LEU A 132 -21.52 9.49 29.48
N THR A 133 -22.52 9.83 28.67
CA THR A 133 -23.63 10.71 29.07
C THR A 133 -24.70 10.05 29.94
N PHE A 134 -24.60 8.73 30.18
CA PHE A 134 -25.54 7.93 30.97
C PHE A 134 -25.00 7.53 32.36
N ILE A 135 -23.91 8.14 32.82
CA ILE A 135 -23.39 8.07 34.20
C ILE A 135 -23.60 9.43 34.86
#